data_AF-F2YLG8-F1
#
_entry.id   AF-F2YLG8-F1
#
_cell.length_a   1.000
_cell.length_b   1.000
_cell.length_c   1.000
_cell.angle_alpha   90.00
_cell.angle_beta   90.00
_cell.angle_gamma   90.00
#
_symmetry.space_group_name_H-M   'P 1'
#
loop_
_entity.id
_entity.type
_entity.pdbx_description
1 polymer ?
#
loop_
_entity_poly.entity_id
_entity_poly.type
_entity_poly.pdbx_seq_one_letter_code
_entity_poly.pdbx_strand_id
1 'polypeptide(L)' 'RGSVTFKIVPSYRSTSPVCEIYVRAQFEYDPLEDEIIPCRQAGIMFKVGDILQIISKDDH' A
#
# COMPACT_ATOMS: atom_id res chain seq x y z
N ARG A 1 -21.08 -22.32 -5.60
CA ARG A 1 -19.99 -21.44 -6.09
C ARG A 1 -20.66 -20.27 -6.78
N GLY A 2 -20.54 -19.05 -6.25
CA GLY A 2 -21.21 -17.86 -6.81
C GLY A 2 -20.34 -17.16 -7.85
N SER A 3 -20.97 -16.53 -8.85
CA SER A 3 -20.30 -15.62 -9.78
C SER A 3 -20.33 -14.20 -9.23
N VAL A 4 -19.21 -13.49 -9.33
CA VAL A 4 -19.16 -12.04 -9.09
C VAL A 4 -19.02 -11.36 -10.44
N THR A 5 -19.93 -10.43 -10.76
CA THR A 5 -19.92 -9.67 -12.00
C THR A 5 -19.81 -8.18 -11.68
N PHE A 6 -18.76 -7.54 -12.20
CA PHE A 6 -18.57 -6.10 -12.07
C PHE A 6 -18.97 -5.40 -13.37
N LYS A 7 -19.64 -4.26 -13.26
CA LYS A 7 -19.81 -3.31 -14.35
C LYS A 7 -18.88 -2.13 -14.08
N ILE A 8 -17.88 -1.93 -14.94
CA ILE A 8 -16.83 -0.93 -14.76
C ILE A 8 -16.83 0.08 -15.90
N VAL A 9 -16.41 1.30 -15.60
CA VAL A 9 -16.03 2.32 -16.59
C VAL A 9 -14.50 2.35 -16.64
N PRO A 10 -13.86 2.35 -17.83
CA PRO A 10 -12.40 2.40 -17.92
C PRO A 10 -11.81 3.63 -17.22
N SER A 11 -10.72 3.44 -16.48
CA SER A 11 -9.85 4.51 -16.00
C SER A 11 -8.62 4.58 -16.89
N TYR A 12 -8.24 5.78 -17.33
CA TYR A 12 -7.07 6.01 -18.19
C TYR A 12 -5.78 6.29 -17.40
N ARG A 13 -5.75 5.90 -16.11
CA ARG A 13 -4.52 5.98 -15.30
C ARG A 13 -3.49 4.99 -15.84
N SER A 14 -2.29 5.48 -16.13
CA SER A 14 -1.16 4.64 -16.50
C SER A 14 -0.72 3.78 -15.32
N THR A 15 -0.29 2.54 -15.58
CA THR A 15 0.34 1.70 -14.55
C THR A 15 1.61 2.37 -14.04
N SER A 16 1.78 2.45 -12.72
CA SER A 16 3.02 2.92 -12.12
C SER A 16 4.18 2.01 -12.56
N PRO A 17 5.37 2.56 -12.88
CA PRO A 17 6.53 1.76 -13.23
C PRO A 17 6.97 0.88 -12.05
N VAL A 18 7.56 -0.27 -12.35
CA VAL A 18 8.06 -1.20 -11.33
C VAL A 18 9.13 -0.49 -10.48
N CYS A 19 8.95 -0.52 -9.16
CA CYS A 19 9.87 0.08 -8.20
C CYS A 19 10.63 -1.03 -7.46
N GLU A 20 11.94 -1.11 -7.65
CA GLU A 20 12.81 -2.06 -6.94
C GLU A 20 13.55 -1.36 -5.78
N ILE A 21 12.79 -0.74 -4.88
CA ILE A 21 13.35 0.01 -3.76
C ILE A 21 13.11 -0.76 -2.47
N TYR A 22 14.17 -0.87 -1.66
CA TYR A 22 14.13 -1.44 -0.32
C TYR A 22 14.63 -0.41 0.69
N VAL A 23 13.93 -0.27 1.80
CA VAL A 23 14.30 0.65 2.88
C VAL A 23 14.35 -0.11 4.21
N ARG A 24 15.19 0.35 5.13
CA ARG A 24 15.21 -0.14 6.51
C ARG A 24 14.47 0.82 7.42
N ALA A 25 13.43 0.35 8.09
CA ALA A 25 12.68 1.13 9.06
C ALA A 25 13.58 1.64 10.19
N GLN A 26 13.51 2.95 10.48
CA GLN A 26 14.24 3.60 11.57
C GLN A 26 13.32 4.00 12.74
N PHE A 27 12.04 3.67 12.64
CA PHE A 27 11.01 3.88 13.67
C PHE A 27 9.98 2.73 13.59
N GLU A 28 9.11 2.65 14.60
CA GLU A 28 8.00 1.70 14.62
C GLU A 28 6.71 2.37 14.14
N TYR A 29 5.86 1.62 13.44
CA TYR A 29 4.58 2.13 12.93
C TYR A 29 3.48 1.14 13.21
N ASP A 30 2.41 1.60 13.87
CA ASP A 30 1.15 0.88 14.03
C ASP A 30 0.04 1.61 13.25
N PRO A 31 -0.53 1.01 12.18
CA PRO A 31 -1.59 1.64 11.39
C PRO A 31 -2.90 1.85 12.17
N LEU A 32 -3.09 1.22 13.33
CA LEU A 32 -4.26 1.43 14.18
C LEU A 32 -4.20 2.76 14.93
N GLU A 33 -2.99 3.23 15.24
CA GLU A 33 -2.72 4.49 15.94
C GLU A 33 -2.64 5.69 14.97
N ASP A 34 -2.66 5.45 13.66
CA ASP A 34 -2.63 6.48 12.62
C ASP A 34 -4.05 6.95 12.26
N GLU A 35 -4.33 8.23 12.48
CA GLU A 35 -5.63 8.84 12.16
C GLU A 35 -5.79 9.26 10.70
N ILE A 36 -4.68 9.41 9.97
CA ILE A 36 -4.67 10.00 8.63
C ILE A 36 -4.43 8.96 7.51
N ILE A 37 -4.14 7.71 7.85
CA ILE A 37 -4.03 6.63 6.86
C ILE A 37 -5.37 6.40 6.11
N PRO A 38 -5.38 6.30 4.76
CA PRO A 38 -6.62 6.17 3.98
C PRO A 38 -7.44 4.91 4.27
N CYS A 39 -6.77 3.81 4.62
CA CYS A 39 -7.40 2.53 4.92
C CYS A 39 -6.55 1.74 5.93
N ARG A 40 -6.94 1.78 7.21
CA ARG A 40 -6.21 1.10 8.30
C ARG A 40 -6.04 -0.39 8.06
N GLN A 41 -7.03 -1.06 7.48
CA GLN A 41 -6.95 -2.51 7.22
C GLN A 41 -5.92 -2.89 6.15
N ALA A 42 -5.51 -1.92 5.30
CA ALA A 42 -4.46 -2.11 4.33
C ALA A 42 -3.08 -1.67 4.85
N GLY A 43 -3.02 -1.05 6.02
CA GLY A 43 -1.76 -0.64 6.66
C GLY A 43 -0.93 -1.85 7.08
N ILE A 44 0.39 -1.70 6.99
CA ILE A 44 1.36 -2.74 7.40
C ILE A 44 2.10 -2.22 8.62
N MET A 45 1.92 -2.90 9.76
CA MET A 45 2.71 -2.64 10.96
C MET A 45 4.16 -3.08 10.75
N PHE A 46 5.12 -2.28 11.20
CA PHE A 46 6.55 -2.61 11.13
C PHE A 46 7.32 -2.05 12.33
N LYS A 47 8.49 -2.63 12.60
CA LYS A 47 9.40 -2.25 13.69
C LYS A 47 10.71 -1.69 13.16
N VAL A 48 11.48 -1.06 14.05
CA VAL A 48 12.85 -0.62 13.75
C VAL A 48 13.69 -1.82 13.27
N GLY A 49 14.37 -1.64 12.15
CA GLY A 49 15.24 -2.65 11.55
C GLY A 49 14.59 -3.50 10.46
N ASP A 50 13.26 -3.51 10.36
CA ASP A 50 12.55 -4.23 9.29
C ASP A 50 12.94 -3.68 7.91
N ILE A 51 13.06 -4.57 6.92
CA ILE A 51 13.31 -4.21 5.53
C ILE A 51 11.97 -4.20 4.78
N LEU A 52 11.58 -3.03 4.28
CA LEU A 52 10.34 -2.83 3.55
C LEU A 52 10.63 -2.68 2.06
N GLN A 53 9.92 -3.44 1.22
CA GLN A 53 9.92 -3.25 -0.22
C GLN A 53 8.88 -2.19 -0.60
N ILE A 54 9.31 -1.15 -1.29
CA ILE A 54 8.41 -0.12 -1.83
C ILE A 54 7.96 -0.56 -3.21
N ILE A 55 6.71 -1.02 -3.31
CA ILE A 55 6.11 -1.52 -4.56
C ILE A 55 5.59 -0.42 -5.48
N SER A 56 5.19 0.72 -4.91
CA SER A 56 4.73 1.91 -5.61
C SER A 56 4.95 3.13 -4.73
N LYS A 57 5.13 4.29 -5.36
CA LYS A 57 5.13 5.62 -4.72
C LYS A 57 3.94 6.48 -5.20
N ASP A 58 3.02 5.88 -5.95
CA ASP A 58 1.81 6.55 -6.39
C ASP A 58 0.80 6.58 -5.24
N ASP A 59 0.38 7.77 -4.86
CA ASP A 59 -0.55 8.06 -3.76
C ASP A 59 -1.94 8.54 -4.27
N HIS A 60 -2.16 8.47 -5.58
CA HIS A 60 -3.35 8.97 -6.29
C HIS A 60 -4.58 8.05 -6.33
#